data_AF-A0A7K0S1P0-F1
#
_entry.id   AF-A0A7K0S1P0-F1
#
_cell.length_a   1.000
_cell.length_b   1.000
_cell.length_c   1.000
_cell.angle_alpha   90.00
_cell.angle_beta   90.00
_cell.angle_gamma   90.00
#
_symmetry.space_group_name_H-M   'P 1'
#
loop_
_entity.id
_entity.type
_entity.pdbx_description
1 polymer ?
#
loop_
_entity_poly.entity_id
_entity_poly.type
_entity_poly.pdbx_seq_one_letter_code
_entity_poly.pdbx_strand_id
1 'polypeptide(L)'
;LEPDAVAGWDCLDAAGRTRRAQMLRSAITTLSRRGIAVYLDAGNSNWQSPSVMAARLRSAGVSKARGVAVNVSNFRTTSESLTYVRALRRKLPGLRAVIDTSRNGQGPAGDQWCNPAGRGLGLPPTVSPAAEPLDALLWIKTPGESDGSCNGGPAAGEWWPEQALGLAMRAAR
;
A
#
# COMPACT_ATOMS: atom_id res chain seq x y z
N LEU A 1 -3.65 -7.75 0.78
CA LEU A 1 -5.08 -8.12 0.66
C LEU A 1 -5.86 -6.86 0.32
N GLU A 2 -6.45 -6.84 -0.87
CA GLU A 2 -7.34 -5.77 -1.39
C GLU A 2 -6.77 -4.35 -1.30
N PRO A 3 -5.83 -3.97 -2.20
CA PRO A 3 -5.36 -2.59 -2.32
C PRO A 3 -6.51 -1.58 -2.34
N ASP A 4 -6.36 -0.49 -1.58
CA ASP A 4 -7.28 0.65 -1.48
C ASP A 4 -8.65 0.36 -0.84
N ALA A 5 -9.00 -0.90 -0.63
CA ALA A 5 -10.33 -1.26 -0.15
C ALA A 5 -10.64 -0.64 1.22
N VAL A 6 -9.66 -0.51 2.12
CA VAL A 6 -9.83 0.11 3.45
C VAL A 6 -9.73 1.65 3.40
N ALA A 7 -8.82 2.17 2.59
CA ALA A 7 -8.61 3.61 2.44
C ALA A 7 -9.78 4.31 1.72
N GLY A 8 -10.39 3.62 0.75
CA GLY A 8 -11.52 4.09 -0.04
C GLY A 8 -12.90 3.78 0.55
N TRP A 9 -13.08 3.75 1.88
CA TRP A 9 -14.42 3.54 2.48
C TRP A 9 -15.38 4.70 2.25
N ASP A 10 -14.87 5.89 1.97
CA ASP A 10 -15.70 7.09 1.85
C ASP A 10 -16.58 7.07 0.60
N CYS A 11 -16.28 6.23 -0.40
CA CYS A 11 -17.15 6.01 -1.57
C CYS A 11 -18.34 5.08 -1.28
N LEU A 12 -18.45 4.53 -0.07
CA LEU A 12 -19.53 3.63 0.34
C LEU A 12 -20.42 4.27 1.40
N ASP A 13 -21.69 3.85 1.41
CA ASP A 13 -22.63 4.10 2.49
C ASP A 13 -22.33 3.19 3.72
N ALA A 14 -23.13 3.33 4.78
CA ALA A 14 -22.90 2.61 6.03
C ALA A 14 -23.03 1.07 5.85
N ALA A 15 -23.99 0.62 5.05
CA ALA A 15 -24.21 -0.79 4.75
C ALA A 15 -23.05 -1.37 3.93
N GLY A 16 -22.58 -0.65 2.92
CA GLY A 16 -21.43 -1.00 2.09
C GLY A 16 -20.15 -1.10 2.90
N ARG A 17 -19.87 -0.14 3.79
CA ARG A 17 -18.71 -0.20 4.71
C ARG A 17 -18.75 -1.43 5.59
N THR A 18 -19.93 -1.76 6.13
CA THR A 18 -20.15 -2.95 6.96
C THR A 18 -19.89 -4.24 6.17
N ARG A 19 -20.43 -4.33 4.96
CA ARG A 19 -20.23 -5.49 4.06
C ARG A 19 -18.77 -5.66 3.67
N ARG A 20 -18.08 -4.57 3.29
CA ARG A 20 -16.66 -4.60 2.97
C ARG A 20 -15.83 -5.07 4.17
N ALA A 21 -16.08 -4.55 5.37
CA ALA A 21 -15.40 -5.01 6.58
C ALA A 21 -15.66 -6.50 6.87
N GLN A 22 -16.88 -7.00 6.66
CA GLN A 22 -17.20 -8.43 6.80
C GLN A 22 -16.42 -9.31 5.80
N MET A 23 -16.36 -8.91 4.53
CA MET A 23 -15.61 -9.64 3.49
C MET A 23 -14.12 -9.70 3.82
N LEU A 24 -13.51 -8.56 4.19
CA LEU A 24 -12.10 -8.49 4.57
C LEU A 24 -11.81 -9.35 5.81
N ARG A 25 -12.66 -9.30 6.84
CA ARG A 25 -12.53 -10.17 8.03
C ARG A 25 -12.57 -11.65 7.68
N SER A 26 -13.47 -12.03 6.77
CA SER A 26 -13.62 -13.41 6.31
C SER A 26 -12.35 -13.87 5.58
N ALA A 27 -11.85 -13.05 4.65
CA ALA A 27 -10.62 -13.34 3.90
C ALA A 27 -9.40 -13.47 4.82
N ILE A 28 -9.19 -12.50 5.74
CA ILE A 28 -8.10 -12.56 6.72
C ILE A 28 -8.20 -13.83 7.56
N THR A 29 -9.36 -14.10 8.14
CA THR A 29 -9.54 -15.28 9.00
C THR A 29 -9.27 -16.58 8.23
N THR A 30 -9.75 -16.65 6.99
CA THR A 30 -9.63 -17.84 6.12
C THR A 30 -8.19 -18.10 5.69
N LEU A 31 -7.44 -17.05 5.34
CA LEU A 31 -6.05 -17.16 4.92
C LEU A 31 -5.11 -17.38 6.12
N SER A 32 -5.28 -16.63 7.21
CA SER A 32 -4.44 -16.75 8.40
C SER A 32 -4.58 -18.13 9.07
N ARG A 33 -5.77 -18.75 9.07
CA ARG A 33 -5.98 -20.12 9.59
C ARG A 33 -5.19 -21.18 8.81
N ARG A 34 -4.76 -20.88 7.58
CA ARG A 34 -3.91 -21.75 6.75
C ARG A 34 -2.42 -21.42 6.88
N GLY A 35 -2.03 -20.60 7.87
CA GLY A 35 -0.64 -20.21 8.09
C GLY A 35 -0.10 -19.17 7.11
N ILE A 36 -0.96 -18.55 6.29
CA ILE A 36 -0.54 -17.52 5.32
C ILE A 36 -0.30 -16.19 6.05
N ALA A 37 0.83 -15.54 5.78
CA ALA A 37 1.12 -14.19 6.27
C ALA A 37 0.27 -13.15 5.52
N VAL A 38 -0.85 -12.73 6.11
CA VAL A 38 -1.76 -11.75 5.51
C VAL A 38 -1.37 -10.32 5.88
N TYR A 39 -1.17 -9.46 4.87
CA TYR A 39 -1.05 -8.02 5.04
C TYR A 39 -2.29 -7.34 4.45
N LEU A 40 -3.10 -6.71 5.31
CA LEU A 40 -4.27 -5.93 4.87
C LEU A 40 -3.81 -4.58 4.33
N ASP A 41 -4.29 -4.15 3.16
CA ASP A 41 -3.93 -2.83 2.65
C ASP A 41 -4.43 -1.70 3.59
N ALA A 42 -3.56 -0.73 3.82
CA ALA A 42 -3.80 0.44 4.67
C ALA A 42 -3.56 1.76 3.91
N GLY A 43 -3.69 1.76 2.58
CA GLY A 43 -3.48 2.92 1.73
C GLY A 43 -2.08 3.52 1.86
N ASN A 44 -1.99 4.84 1.92
CA ASN A 44 -0.71 5.55 2.04
C ASN A 44 -0.81 6.73 3.02
N SER A 45 0.34 7.32 3.32
CA SER A 45 0.51 8.39 4.32
C SER A 45 -0.27 9.67 4.02
N ASN A 46 -0.69 9.89 2.78
CA ASN A 46 -1.36 11.10 2.31
C ASN A 46 -2.84 10.87 1.94
N TRP A 47 -3.47 9.81 2.43
CA TRP A 47 -4.87 9.52 2.14
C TRP A 47 -5.78 9.62 3.36
N GLN A 48 -5.57 8.75 4.35
CA GLN A 48 -6.40 8.72 5.57
C GLN A 48 -5.51 8.96 6.78
N SER A 49 -5.96 9.82 7.69
CA SER A 49 -5.24 10.03 8.95
C SER A 49 -5.02 8.70 9.69
N PRO A 50 -3.93 8.56 10.46
CA PRO A 50 -3.69 7.32 11.21
C PRO A 50 -4.84 6.93 12.15
N SER A 51 -5.59 7.90 12.68
CA SER A 51 -6.77 7.64 13.52
C SER A 51 -7.90 6.98 12.74
N VAL A 52 -8.25 7.55 11.57
CA VAL A 52 -9.30 7.02 10.71
C VAL A 52 -8.92 5.64 10.21
N MET A 53 -7.71 5.49 9.65
CA MET A 53 -7.26 4.21 9.13
C MET A 53 -7.21 3.12 10.22
N ALA A 54 -6.68 3.41 11.41
CA ALA A 54 -6.66 2.44 12.51
C ALA A 54 -8.07 1.97 12.92
N ALA A 55 -9.07 2.84 12.92
CA ALA A 55 -10.46 2.47 13.19
C ALA A 55 -11.05 1.55 12.10
N ARG A 56 -10.75 1.83 10.83
CA ARG A 56 -11.18 1.00 9.70
C ARG A 56 -10.50 -0.36 9.69
N LEU A 57 -9.18 -0.41 9.92
CA LEU A 57 -8.41 -1.64 10.05
C LEU A 57 -8.92 -2.53 11.20
N ARG A 58 -9.24 -1.93 12.36
CA ARG A 58 -9.85 -2.67 13.48
C ARG A 58 -11.18 -3.27 13.08
N SER A 59 -12.02 -2.50 12.40
CA SER A 59 -13.32 -2.97 11.89
C SER A 59 -13.17 -4.09 10.85
N ALA A 60 -12.13 -4.04 10.01
CA ALA A 60 -11.77 -5.07 9.04
C ALA A 60 -11.04 -6.28 9.64
N GLY A 61 -10.77 -6.31 10.95
CA GLY A 61 -10.19 -7.45 11.66
C GLY A 61 -8.69 -7.64 11.47
N VAL A 62 -7.94 -6.53 11.34
CA VAL A 62 -6.47 -6.54 11.20
C VAL A 62 -5.75 -7.30 12.32
N SER A 63 -6.35 -7.47 13.50
CA SER A 63 -5.77 -8.22 14.62
C SER A 63 -5.54 -9.71 14.32
N LYS A 64 -6.19 -10.26 13.29
CA LYS A 64 -5.97 -11.63 12.80
C LYS A 64 -5.01 -11.70 11.62
N ALA A 65 -4.58 -10.56 11.10
CA ALA A 65 -3.59 -10.48 10.02
C ALA A 65 -2.16 -10.47 10.61
N ARG A 66 -1.16 -10.73 9.77
CA ARG A 66 0.25 -10.53 10.15
C ARG A 66 0.57 -9.04 10.31
N GLY A 67 -0.03 -8.19 9.48
CA GLY A 67 0.23 -6.77 9.48
C GLY A 67 -0.56 -6.02 8.40
N VAL A 68 -0.02 -4.89 7.95
CA VAL A 68 -0.58 -4.07 6.87
C VAL A 68 0.39 -3.90 5.70
N ALA A 69 -0.16 -3.70 4.50
CA ALA A 69 0.60 -3.17 3.38
C ALA A 69 0.32 -1.66 3.27
N VAL A 70 1.34 -0.86 2.98
CA VAL A 70 1.18 0.57 2.72
C VAL A 70 1.89 0.97 1.43
N ASN A 71 1.45 2.10 0.86
CA ASN A 71 1.99 2.72 -0.34
C ASN A 71 1.79 1.91 -1.63
N VAL A 72 0.92 0.88 -1.62
CA VAL A 72 0.65 0.03 -2.79
C VAL A 72 0.31 0.90 -4.00
N SER A 73 1.04 0.71 -5.10
CA SER A 73 0.89 1.48 -6.35
C SER A 73 1.13 2.99 -6.22
N ASN A 74 1.62 3.51 -5.09
CA ASN A 74 1.84 4.93 -4.87
C ASN A 74 3.35 5.27 -4.77
N PHE A 75 3.65 6.55 -4.52
CA PHE A 75 4.98 7.13 -4.68
C PHE A 75 5.49 7.79 -3.40
N ARG A 76 4.79 7.65 -2.26
CA ARG A 76 5.23 8.23 -0.99
C ARG A 76 6.58 7.64 -0.60
N THR A 77 7.46 8.46 -0.04
CA THR A 77 8.81 8.01 0.29
C THR A 77 8.76 6.90 1.35
N THR A 78 9.79 6.04 1.37
CA THR A 78 9.89 4.97 2.37
C THR A 78 9.90 5.54 3.79
N SER A 79 10.59 6.67 4.02
CA SER A 79 10.63 7.34 5.33
C SER A 79 9.25 7.83 5.78
N GLU A 80 8.49 8.43 4.86
CA GLU A 80 7.13 8.91 5.14
C GLU A 80 6.19 7.74 5.44
N SER A 81 6.26 6.68 4.63
CA SER A 81 5.47 5.46 4.82
C SER A 81 5.78 4.80 6.17
N LEU A 82 7.07 4.74 6.56
CA LEU A 82 7.48 4.20 7.86
C LEU A 82 6.97 5.06 9.03
N THR A 83 6.98 6.39 8.87
CA THR A 83 6.40 7.32 9.85
C THR A 83 4.91 7.10 10.02
N TYR A 84 4.18 6.90 8.91
CA TYR A 84 2.76 6.55 8.92
C TYR A 84 2.49 5.22 9.62
N VAL A 85 3.25 4.17 9.30
CA VAL A 85 3.14 2.86 9.95
C VAL A 85 3.40 2.96 11.46
N ARG A 86 4.42 3.72 11.89
CA ARG A 86 4.68 3.96 13.33
C ARG A 86 3.50 4.65 14.01
N ALA A 87 2.82 5.57 13.32
CA ALA A 87 1.61 6.22 13.84
C ALA A 87 0.42 5.25 13.96
N LEU A 88 0.25 4.34 13.00
CA LEU A 88 -0.74 3.26 13.09
C LEU A 88 -0.43 2.31 14.24
N ARG A 89 0.84 1.90 14.41
CA ARG A 89 1.27 0.99 15.49
C ARG A 89 1.02 1.57 16.88
N ARG A 90 1.08 2.89 17.08
CA ARG A 90 0.68 3.52 18.35
C ARG A 90 -0.81 3.30 18.69
N LYS A 91 -1.66 3.10 17.68
CA LYS A 91 -3.11 2.87 17.82
C LYS A 91 -3.50 1.39 17.73
N LEU A 92 -2.61 0.58 17.17
CA LEU A 92 -2.73 -0.87 16.98
C LEU A 92 -1.41 -1.50 17.45
N PRO A 93 -1.21 -1.67 18.77
CA PRO A 93 0.03 -2.21 19.31
C PRO A 93 0.40 -3.56 18.68
N GLY A 94 1.68 -3.76 18.38
CA GLY A 94 2.18 -4.96 17.70
C GLY A 94 1.99 -4.99 16.18
N LEU A 95 1.36 -3.96 15.59
CA LEU A 95 1.20 -3.89 14.13
C LEU A 95 2.56 -3.92 13.42
N ARG A 96 2.67 -4.83 12.45
CA ARG A 96 3.78 -4.93 11.50
C ARG A 96 3.35 -4.45 10.12
N ALA A 97 4.30 -4.13 9.26
CA ALA A 97 3.97 -3.66 7.92
C ALA A 97 4.96 -4.12 6.84
N VAL A 98 4.46 -4.13 5.61
CA VAL A 98 5.28 -4.09 4.39
C VAL A 98 5.01 -2.77 3.66
N ILE A 99 6.03 -2.26 2.98
CA ILE A 99 5.93 -0.99 2.22
C ILE A 99 6.17 -1.31 0.74
N ASP A 100 5.27 -0.86 -0.13
CA ASP A 100 5.53 -0.87 -1.57
C ASP A 100 6.56 0.22 -1.92
N THR A 101 7.71 -0.21 -2.43
CA THR A 101 8.81 0.66 -2.89
C THR A 101 9.02 0.58 -4.40
N SER A 102 8.07 -0.02 -5.13
CA SER A 102 8.16 -0.22 -6.59
C SER A 102 8.55 1.03 -7.36
N ARG A 103 7.97 2.19 -7.04
CA ARG A 103 8.11 3.42 -7.83
C ARG A 103 8.41 4.67 -7.02
N ASN A 104 8.78 4.53 -5.74
CA ASN A 104 8.91 5.67 -4.83
C ASN A 104 10.32 6.28 -4.72
N GLY A 105 11.26 5.92 -5.60
CA GLY A 105 12.67 6.32 -5.49
C GLY A 105 12.92 7.82 -5.63
N GLN A 106 12.00 8.52 -6.28
CA GLN A 106 12.05 9.99 -6.44
C GLN A 106 10.99 10.70 -5.57
N GLY A 107 10.30 9.97 -4.68
CA GLY A 107 9.16 10.47 -3.93
C GLY A 107 7.91 10.74 -4.79
N PRO A 108 6.89 11.43 -4.25
CA PRO A 108 5.66 11.72 -4.97
C PRO A 108 5.74 13.00 -5.82
N ALA A 109 4.89 13.08 -6.85
CA ALA A 109 4.64 14.32 -7.59
C ALA A 109 3.41 15.02 -6.99
N GLY A 110 3.56 15.61 -5.79
CA GLY A 110 2.43 16.12 -5.01
C GLY A 110 1.44 15.00 -4.67
N ASP A 111 0.18 15.19 -5.05
CA ASP A 111 -0.91 14.21 -4.85
C ASP A 111 -1.20 13.35 -6.10
N GLN A 112 -0.44 13.57 -7.19
CA GLN A 112 -0.63 12.83 -8.43
C GLN A 112 -0.22 11.37 -8.25
N TRP A 113 -1.20 10.47 -8.34
CA TRP A 113 -0.99 9.02 -8.29
C TRP A 113 -1.12 8.35 -9.65
N CYS A 114 -1.81 8.96 -10.61
CA CYS A 114 -2.10 8.31 -11.88
C CYS A 114 -1.00 8.64 -12.89
N ASN A 115 -0.10 7.69 -13.19
CA ASN A 115 1.01 7.84 -14.14
C ASN A 115 1.81 9.17 -14.05
N PRO A 116 2.27 9.60 -12.86
CA PRO A 116 3.08 10.81 -12.75
C PRO A 116 4.42 10.66 -13.47
N ALA A 117 4.82 11.71 -14.21
CA ALA A 117 6.15 11.79 -14.79
C ALA A 117 7.26 11.94 -13.73
N GLY A 118 8.50 11.66 -14.13
CA GLY A 118 9.69 11.91 -13.33
C GLY A 118 9.87 11.01 -12.11
N ARG A 119 9.03 9.98 -11.93
CA ARG A 119 9.20 8.99 -10.85
C ARG A 119 10.31 8.00 -11.20
N GLY A 120 10.79 7.27 -10.21
CA GLY A 120 11.89 6.32 -10.34
C GLY A 120 11.70 5.09 -9.46
N LEU A 121 12.33 3.97 -9.83
CA LEU A 121 12.32 2.76 -9.01
C LEU A 121 12.83 3.09 -7.60
N GLY A 122 12.12 2.62 -6.57
CA GLY A 122 12.60 2.71 -5.20
C GLY A 122 13.56 1.57 -4.85
N LEU A 123 13.78 1.39 -3.56
CA LEU A 123 14.64 0.32 -3.06
C LEU A 123 14.10 -1.05 -3.52
N PRO A 124 14.99 -1.98 -3.94
CA PRO A 124 14.59 -3.34 -4.29
C PRO A 124 13.91 -4.07 -3.11
N PRO A 125 13.11 -5.11 -3.38
CA PRO A 125 12.50 -5.91 -2.33
C PRO A 125 13.55 -6.45 -1.36
N THR A 126 13.32 -6.26 -0.06
CA THR A 126 14.22 -6.72 0.99
C THR A 126 13.43 -7.06 2.25
N VAL A 127 13.86 -8.11 2.94
CA VAL A 127 13.22 -8.63 4.15
C VAL A 127 14.07 -8.21 5.34
N SER A 128 13.46 -7.57 6.34
CA SER A 128 14.16 -7.10 7.53
C SER A 128 13.30 -7.30 8.79
N PRO A 129 13.00 -8.55 9.18
CA PRO A 129 12.01 -8.86 10.21
C PRO A 129 12.42 -8.39 11.61
N ALA A 130 13.71 -8.13 11.85
CA ALA A 130 14.20 -7.56 13.10
C ALA A 130 13.91 -6.05 13.23
N ALA A 131 13.63 -5.34 12.13
CA ALA A 131 13.45 -3.89 12.12
C ALA A 131 11.98 -3.51 12.37
N GLU A 132 11.49 -3.64 13.60
CA GLU A 132 10.11 -3.24 13.91
C GLU A 132 9.87 -1.74 13.60
N PRO A 133 8.73 -1.37 12.98
CA PRO A 133 7.56 -2.20 12.64
C PRO A 133 7.59 -2.84 11.24
N LEU A 134 8.71 -2.79 10.52
CA LEU A 134 8.83 -3.22 9.13
C LEU A 134 9.18 -4.70 9.03
N ASP A 135 8.41 -5.46 8.24
CA ASP A 135 8.75 -6.83 7.84
C ASP A 135 9.55 -6.84 6.54
N ALA A 136 9.15 -6.05 5.54
CA ALA A 136 9.80 -6.00 4.24
C ALA A 136 9.51 -4.71 3.47
N LEU A 137 10.45 -4.34 2.59
CA LEU A 137 10.15 -3.54 1.40
C LEU A 137 9.80 -4.51 0.28
N LEU A 138 8.76 -4.21 -0.48
CA LEU A 138 8.29 -5.05 -1.58
C LEU A 138 8.00 -4.19 -2.81
N TRP A 139 8.06 -4.78 -3.99
CA TRP A 139 7.43 -4.19 -5.17
C TRP A 139 6.09 -4.89 -5.33
N ILE A 140 5.03 -4.26 -4.81
CA ILE A 140 3.67 -4.82 -4.86
C ILE A 140 3.04 -4.45 -6.20
N LYS A 141 3.11 -3.18 -6.60
CA LYS A 141 2.89 -2.77 -7.98
C LYS A 141 4.04 -3.23 -8.86
N THR A 142 3.73 -3.78 -10.02
CA THR A 142 4.69 -4.05 -11.10
C THR A 142 5.15 -2.74 -11.74
N PRO A 143 6.43 -2.34 -11.63
CA PRO A 143 6.95 -1.20 -12.39
C PRO A 143 6.84 -1.47 -13.89
N GLY A 144 6.29 -0.52 -14.64
CA GLY A 144 5.99 -0.67 -16.07
C GLY A 144 4.52 -0.86 -16.38
N GLU A 145 3.69 -1.27 -15.43
CA GLU A 145 2.25 -1.26 -15.65
C GLU A 145 1.65 0.14 -15.45
N SER A 146 0.74 0.53 -16.34
CA SER A 146 -0.01 1.78 -16.25
C SER A 146 -0.96 1.80 -15.04
N ASP A 147 -1.21 3.00 -14.53
CA ASP A 147 -2.23 3.29 -13.51
C ASP A 147 -3.60 3.63 -14.13
N GLY A 148 -3.67 3.83 -15.46
CA GLY A 148 -4.88 4.21 -16.20
C GLY A 148 -4.57 5.16 -17.37
N SER A 149 -5.59 5.57 -18.14
CA SER A 149 -5.39 6.40 -19.35
C SER A 149 -4.93 7.85 -19.12
N CYS A 150 -4.58 8.19 -17.88
CA CYS A 150 -4.07 9.48 -17.46
C CYS A 150 -2.62 9.69 -17.91
N ASN A 151 -2.24 10.95 -18.12
CA ASN A 151 -0.87 11.35 -18.50
C ASN A 151 -0.31 10.58 -19.70
N GLY A 152 -1.17 10.25 -20.66
CA GLY A 152 -0.80 9.52 -21.88
C GLY A 152 -0.53 8.02 -21.67
N GLY A 153 -0.85 7.47 -20.50
CA GLY A 153 -0.70 6.05 -20.25
C GLY A 153 -1.79 5.21 -20.94
N PRO A 154 -1.53 3.90 -21.11
CA PRO A 154 -2.53 2.94 -21.57
C PRO A 154 -3.52 2.57 -20.45
N ALA A 155 -4.40 1.60 -20.69
CA ALA A 155 -5.36 1.14 -19.68
C ALA A 155 -4.67 0.65 -18.40
N ALA A 156 -5.37 0.73 -17.25
CA ALA A 156 -4.79 0.33 -15.96
C ALA A 156 -4.36 -1.15 -15.98
N GLY A 157 -3.12 -1.43 -15.57
CA GLY A 157 -2.54 -2.77 -15.60
C GLY A 157 -1.89 -3.16 -16.93
N GLU A 158 -2.06 -2.37 -17.99
CA GLU A 158 -1.39 -2.63 -19.27
C GLU A 158 0.11 -2.31 -19.18
N TRP A 159 0.92 -3.17 -19.79
CA TRP A 159 2.37 -3.00 -19.86
C TRP A 159 2.73 -1.78 -20.71
N TRP A 160 3.56 -0.90 -20.15
CA TRP A 160 3.97 0.37 -20.74
C TRP A 160 5.50 0.51 -20.73
N PRO A 161 6.19 0.11 -21.82
CA PRO A 161 7.66 0.08 -21.89
C PRO A 161 8.33 1.42 -21.54
N GLU A 162 7.76 2.54 -22.00
CA GLU A 162 8.31 3.88 -21.78
C GLU A 162 8.28 4.26 -20.29
N GLN A 163 7.22 3.88 -19.57
CA GLN A 163 7.12 4.08 -18.13
C GLN A 163 8.16 3.22 -17.40
N ALA A 164 8.28 1.94 -17.75
CA ALA A 164 9.25 1.03 -17.16
C ALA A 164 10.69 1.55 -17.30
N LEU A 165 11.08 1.94 -18.52
CA LEU A 165 12.39 2.48 -18.83
C LEU A 165 12.64 3.79 -18.06
N GLY A 166 11.66 4.69 -18.05
CA GLY A 166 11.75 5.93 -17.30
C GLY A 166 11.96 5.72 -15.80
N LEU A 167 11.24 4.77 -15.20
CA LEU A 167 11.42 4.42 -13.79
C LEU A 167 12.84 3.89 -13.52
N ALA A 168 13.34 3.00 -14.38
CA ALA A 168 14.67 2.40 -14.25
C ALA A 168 15.80 3.44 -14.39
N MET A 169 15.71 4.36 -15.35
CA MET A 169 16.68 5.44 -15.55
C MET A 169 16.80 6.38 -14.34
N ARG A 170 15.77 6.45 -13.48
CA ARG A 170 15.72 7.29 -12.29
C ARG A 170 15.69 6.47 -10.99
N ALA A 171 16.17 5.23 -11.01
CA ALA A 171 16.21 4.39 -9.83
C ALA A 171 16.97 5.07 -8.67
N ALA A 172 16.47 4.90 -7.45
CA ALA A 172 17.19 5.29 -6.25
C ALA A 172 18.54 4.55 -6.20
N ARG A 173 19.59 5.27 -5.82
CA ARG A 173 20.93 4.72 -5.61
C ARG A 173 21.12 4.31 -4.16
#